data_AF-K4PUG5-F1
#
_entry.id   AF-K4PUG5-F1
#
_cell.length_a   1.000
_cell.length_b   1.000
_cell.length_c   1.000
_cell.angle_alpha   90.00
_cell.angle_beta   90.00
_cell.angle_gamma   90.00
#
_symmetry.space_group_name_H-M   'P 1'
#
loop_
_entity.id
_entity.type
_entity.pdbx_description
1 polymer ?
#
loop_
_entity_poly.entity_id
_entity_poly.type
_entity_poly.pdbx_seq_one_letter_code
_entity_poly.pdbx_strand_id
1 'polypeptide(L)' 'MLYFIFATWAGLMGSSMSMIIRLELGSCNSLIMDDQIFNTIIT' A
#
# COMPACT_ATOMS: atom_id res chain seq x y z
N MET A 1 10.71 12.98 -21.00
CA MET A 1 10.59 13.53 -19.63
C MET A 1 9.36 13.03 -18.88
N LEU A 2 8.17 13.04 -19.51
CA LEU A 2 6.92 12.61 -18.86
C LEU A 2 7.00 11.21 -18.20
N TYR A 3 7.60 10.24 -18.89
CA TYR A 3 7.80 8.88 -18.38
C TYR A 3 8.62 8.83 -17.08
N PHE A 4 9.60 9.73 -16.92
CA PHE A 4 10.44 9.76 -15.72
C PHE A 4 9.64 10.26 -14.51
N ILE A 5 8.82 11.29 -14.72
CA ILE A 5 7.94 11.85 -13.69
C ILE A 5 6.86 10.82 -13.28
N PHE A 6 6.26 10.13 -14.24
CA PHE A 6 5.29 9.06 -13.95
C PHE A 6 5.94 7.85 -13.25
N ALA A 7 7.18 7.50 -13.60
CA ALA A 7 7.91 6.42 -12.93
C ALA A 7 8.22 6.77 -11.47
N THR A 8 8.66 8.00 -11.18
CA THR A 8 8.87 8.44 -9.80
C THR A 8 7.56 8.49 -9.01
N TRP A 9 6.47 8.93 -9.63
CA TRP A 9 5.15 8.98 -8.99
C TRP A 9 4.59 7.58 -8.67
N ALA A 10 4.67 6.64 -9.62
CA ALA A 10 4.27 5.26 -9.41
C ALA A 10 5.15 4.56 -8.35
N GLY A 11 6.45 4.85 -8.31
CA GLY A 11 7.36 4.32 -7.29
C GLY A 11 7.03 4.82 -5.88
N LEU A 12 6.64 6.08 -5.74
CA LEU A 12 6.19 6.64 -4.47
C LEU A 12 4.86 6.01 -4.02
N MET A 13 3.87 5.91 -4.92
CA MET A 13 2.57 5.29 -4.62
C MET A 13 2.70 3.82 -4.18
N GLY A 14 3.55 3.02 -4.84
CA GLY A 14 3.78 1.62 -4.45
C GLY A 14 4.47 1.47 -3.09
N SER A 15 5.39 2.39 -2.76
CA SER A 15 6.10 2.35 -1.47
C SER A 15 5.19 2.66 -0.27
N SER A 16 4.24 3.58 -0.44
CA SER A 16 3.26 3.92 0.61
C SER A 16 2.33 2.73 0.90
N MET A 17 1.86 2.03 -0.13
CA MET A 17 0.99 0.86 0.04
C MET A 17 1.68 -0.29 0.77
N SER A 18 2.95 -0.55 0.44
CA SER A 18 3.75 -1.57 1.11
C SER A 18 4.03 -1.27 2.59
N MET A 19 4.21 0.02 2.94
CA MET A 19 4.39 0.44 4.33
C MET A 19 3.14 0.17 5.17
N ILE A 20 1.96 0.43 4.61
CA ILE A 20 0.66 0.22 5.28
C ILE A 20 0.44 -1.28 5.54
N ILE A 21 0.70 -2.13 4.55
CA ILE A 21 0.57 -3.60 4.70
C ILE A 21 1.52 -4.14 5.78
N ARG A 22 2.75 -3.62 5.87
CA ARG A 22 3.70 -4.02 6.93
C ARG A 22 3.28 -3.57 8.32
N LEU A 23 2.66 -2.40 8.45
CA LEU A 23 2.16 -1.92 9.73
C LEU A 23 0.95 -2.74 10.20
N GLU A 24 0.03 -3.11 9.30
CA GLU A 24 -1.11 -4.01 9.62
C GLU A 24 -0.64 -5.43 10.00
N LEU A 25 0.33 -6.01 9.28
CA LEU A 25 0.89 -7.33 9.63
C LEU A 25 1.74 -7.30 10.91
N GLY A 26 2.29 -6.13 11.28
CA GLY A 26 3.16 -5.96 12.46
C GLY A 26 2.40 -5.72 13.76
N SER A 27 1.14 -5.31 13.71
CA SER A 27 0.27 -5.14 14.88
C SER A 27 -0.89 -6.15 14.83
N CYS A 28 -0.93 -7.11 15.75
CA CYS A 28 -1.97 -8.16 15.86
C CYS A 28 -3.41 -7.65 16.10
N ASN A 29 -3.68 -6.35 15.97
CA ASN A 29 -4.99 -5.75 16.12
C ASN A 29 -5.33 -5.02 14.82
N SER A 30 -6.14 -5.64 13.95
CA SER A 30 -6.52 -5.07 12.66
C SER A 30 -7.16 -3.71 12.85
N LEU A 31 -6.54 -2.67 12.31
CA LEU A 31 -7.15 -1.33 12.26
C LEU A 31 -8.14 -1.25 11.11
N ILE A 32 -7.92 -2.07 10.08
CA ILE A 32 -8.86 -2.33 8.99
C ILE A 32 -9.63 -3.60 9.37
N MET A 33 -10.74 -3.46 10.09
CA MET A 33 -11.64 -4.56 10.47
C MET A 33 -12.40 -5.20 9.28
N ASP A 34 -11.93 -5.01 8.05
CA ASP A 34 -12.61 -5.44 6.84
C ASP A 34 -11.63 -6.13 5.88
N ASP A 35 -11.59 -7.46 5.96
CA ASP A 35 -10.76 -8.34 5.13
C ASP A 35 -11.00 -8.12 3.62
N GLN A 36 -12.18 -7.59 3.21
CA GLN A 36 -12.45 -7.24 1.82
C GLN A 36 -11.62 -6.04 1.35
N ILE A 37 -11.53 -4.99 2.16
CA ILE A 37 -10.75 -3.80 1.82
C ILE A 37 -9.26 -4.13 1.86
N PHE A 38 -8.82 -4.95 2.81
CA PHE A 38 -7.44 -5.40 2.90
C PHE A 38 -7.01 -6.22 1.67
N ASN A 39 -7.84 -7.16 1.22
CA ASN A 39 -7.54 -7.96 0.04
C ASN A 39 -7.52 -7.10 -1.24
N THR A 40 -8.42 -6.10 -1.34
CA THR A 40 -8.45 -5.15 -2.47
C THR A 40 -7.23 -4.22 -2.50
N ILE A 41 -6.61 -3.97 -1.34
CA ILE A 41 -5.38 -3.18 -1.20
C ILE A 41 -4.13 -4.01 -1.55
N ILE A 42 -4.18 -5.32 -1.31
CA ILE A 42 -3.09 -6.25 -1.62
C ILE A 42 -3.02 -6.59 -3.12
N THR A 43 -4.18 -6.68 -3.80
CA THR A 43 -4.27 -6.96 -5.26
C THR A 43 -4.01 -5.72 -6.10
#